data_AF-A0A1M4Y5L3-F1
#
_entry.id   AF-A0A1M4Y5L3-F1
#
_cell.length_a   1.000
_cell.length_b   1.000
_cell.length_c   1.000
_cell.angle_alpha   90.00
_cell.angle_beta   90.00
_cell.angle_gamma   90.00
#
_symmetry.space_group_name_H-M   'P 1'
#
loop_
_entity.id
_entity.type
_entity.pdbx_description
1 polymer ?
#
loop_
_entity_poly.entity_id
_entity_poly.type
_entity_poly.pdbx_seq_one_letter_code
_entity_poly.pdbx_strand_id
1 'polypeptide(L)' 'MYHSHSPALSDRYNCRNIDEDTLSRLSRKLDCALEDILRAVQEVGADPEDVAEYIRDRYNRC' A
#
# COMPACT_ATOMS: atom_id res chain seq x y z
N MET A 1 21.01 -19.87 -12.45
CA MET A 1 19.81 -19.90 -11.58
C MET A 1 19.18 -18.53 -11.71
N TYR A 2 18.04 -18.43 -12.39
CA TYR A 2 17.36 -17.15 -12.62
C TYR A 2 16.76 -16.66 -11.30
N HIS A 3 17.48 -15.81 -10.57
CA HIS A 3 16.83 -14.88 -9.64
C HIS A 3 16.27 -13.75 -10.47
N SER A 4 15.15 -14.02 -11.15
CA SER A 4 14.21 -12.97 -11.54
C SER A 4 13.55 -12.47 -10.26
N HIS A 5 14.33 -11.76 -9.43
CA HIS A 5 13.76 -10.81 -8.49
C HIS A 5 13.18 -9.74 -9.40
N SER A 6 11.92 -9.90 -9.80
CA SER A 6 11.07 -8.75 -10.04
C SER A 6 11.31 -7.85 -8.83
N PRO A 7 11.87 -6.64 -8.96
CA PRO A 7 11.93 -5.72 -7.86
C PRO A 7 10.46 -5.48 -7.50
N ALA A 8 10.00 -6.23 -6.51
CA ALA A 8 8.63 -6.26 -6.07
C ALA A 8 8.25 -4.82 -5.80
N LEU A 9 7.05 -4.40 -6.17
CA LEU A 9 6.53 -3.04 -5.94
C LEU A 9 6.88 -2.49 -4.55
N SER A 10 7.00 -3.37 -3.55
CA SER A 10 7.54 -3.09 -2.21
C SER A 10 8.88 -2.32 -2.16
N ASP A 11 9.84 -2.57 -3.05
CA ASP A 11 11.14 -1.86 -3.11
C ASP A 11 10.97 -0.41 -3.57
N ARG A 12 10.04 -0.18 -4.51
CA ARG A 12 9.73 1.15 -5.05
C ARG A 12 9.04 2.06 -4.04
N TYR A 13 8.25 1.47 -3.15
CA TYR A 13 7.52 2.19 -2.11
C TYR A 13 8.21 2.12 -0.74
N ASN A 14 9.38 1.48 -0.64
CA ASN A 14 10.12 1.26 0.60
C ASN A 14 9.27 0.54 1.68
N CYS A 15 8.29 -0.25 1.25
CA CYS A 15 7.37 -1.01 2.11
C CYS A 15 8.00 -2.30 2.64
N ARG A 16 9.32 -2.30 2.87
CA ARG A 16 10.13 -3.49 3.16
C ARG A 16 9.74 -4.21 4.46
N ASN A 17 8.93 -3.58 5.30
CA ASN A 17 8.41 -4.09 6.56
C ASN A 17 6.90 -4.41 6.54
N ILE A 18 6.26 -4.36 5.38
CA ILE A 18 4.81 -4.55 5.30
C ILE A 18 4.53 -5.95 4.82
N ASP A 19 3.91 -6.72 5.70
CA ASP A 19 3.43 -8.05 5.42
C ASP A 19 2.42 -8.06 4.27
N GLU A 20 2.54 -9.04 3.38
CA GLU A 20 1.59 -9.26 2.29
C GLU A 20 0.15 -9.46 2.81
N ASP A 21 -0.01 -9.99 4.03
CA ASP A 21 -1.31 -10.08 4.71
C ASP A 21 -1.89 -8.69 5.00
N THR A 22 -1.06 -7.75 5.46
CA THR A 22 -1.48 -6.37 5.73
C THR A 22 -1.93 -5.69 4.44
N LEU A 23 -1.16 -5.82 3.35
CA LEU A 23 -1.54 -5.29 2.03
C LEU A 23 -2.82 -5.93 1.51
N SER A 24 -2.97 -7.25 1.66
CA SER A 24 -4.18 -7.97 1.24
C SER A 24 -5.41 -7.51 2.03
N ARG A 25 -5.26 -7.27 3.33
CA ARG A 25 -6.33 -6.75 4.19
C ARG A 25 -6.71 -5.32 3.83
N LEU A 26 -5.72 -4.46 3.58
CA LEU A 26 -5.94 -3.08 3.12
C LEU A 26 -6.66 -3.06 1.76
N SER A 27 -6.19 -3.86 0.81
CA SER A 27 -6.78 -3.95 -0.53
C SER A 27 -8.23 -4.42 -0.46
N ARG A 28 -8.54 -5.43 0.35
CA ARG A 28 -9.92 -5.91 0.54
C ARG A 28 -10.81 -4.92 1.29
N LYS A 29 -10.25 -4.11 2.19
CA LYS A 29 -11.02 -3.17 3.01
C LYS A 29 -11.32 -1.86 2.27
N LEU A 30 -10.38 -1.41 1.44
CA LEU A 30 -10.45 -0.11 0.77
C LEU A 30 -10.92 -0.21 -0.68
N ASP A 31 -10.95 -1.41 -1.27
CA ASP A 31 -11.33 -1.66 -2.68
C ASP A 31 -10.62 -0.70 -3.65
N CYS A 32 -9.37 -0.36 -3.32
CA CYS A 32 -8.55 0.61 -4.04
C CYS A 32 -7.41 -0.08 -4.79
N ALA A 33 -6.85 0.61 -5.78
CA ALA A 33 -5.65 0.16 -6.47
C ALA A 33 -4.49 -0.04 -5.48
N LEU A 34 -3.76 -1.14 -5.65
CA LEU A 34 -2.60 -1.48 -4.81
C LEU A 34 -1.56 -0.35 -4.81
N GLU A 35 -1.41 0.37 -5.92
CA GLU A 35 -0.50 1.53 -6.03
C GLU A 35 -0.89 2.69 -5.10
N ASP A 36 -2.18 2.99 -4.96
CA ASP A 36 -2.64 4.05 -4.05
C ASP A 36 -2.50 3.63 -2.59
N ILE A 37 -2.72 2.35 -2.30
CA ILE A 37 -2.47 1.78 -0.97
C ILE A 37 -0.99 1.89 -0.62
N LEU A 38 -0.09 1.46 -1.52
CA LEU A 38 1.35 1.53 -1.30
C LEU A 38 1.85 2.98 -1.17
N ARG A 39 1.26 3.92 -1.91
CA ARG A 39 1.58 5.34 -1.77
C ARG A 39 1.09 5.92 -0.44
N ALA A 40 -0.15 5.65 -0.05
CA ALA A 40 -0.67 6.07 1.25
C ALA A 40 0.20 5.51 2.38
N VAL A 41 0.53 4.23 2.29
CA VAL A 41 1.40 3.54 3.23
C VAL A 41 2.78 4.17 3.34
N GLN A 42 3.35 4.65 2.24
CA GLN A 42 4.63 5.36 2.24
C GLN A 42 4.54 6.71 2.97
N GLU A 43 3.39 7.38 2.88
CA GLU A 43 3.18 8.73 3.41
C GLU A 43 2.79 8.72 4.89
N VAL A 44 1.90 7.82 5.31
CA VAL A 44 1.34 7.77 6.66
C VAL A 44 1.72 6.51 7.45
N GLY A 45 2.35 5.52 6.81
CA GLY A 45 2.74 4.25 7.43
C GLY A 45 1.77 3.10 7.13
N ALA A 46 2.06 1.92 7.66
CA ALA A 46 1.29 0.69 7.40
C ALA A 46 -0.04 0.59 8.18
N ASP A 47 -0.42 1.63 8.91
CA ASP A 47 -1.59 1.59 9.77
C ASP A 47 -2.88 1.66 8.94
N PRO A 48 -3.80 0.70 9.08
CA PRO A 48 -4.99 0.64 8.26
C PRO A 48 -5.97 1.78 8.49
N GLU A 49 -5.94 2.46 9.62
CA GLU A 49 -6.80 3.63 9.86
C GLU A 49 -6.24 4.86 9.17
N ASP A 50 -4.95 5.13 9.32
CA ASP A 50 -4.27 6.24 8.66
C ASP A 50 -4.31 6.10 7.13
N VAL A 51 -4.04 4.90 6.60
CA VAL A 51 -4.09 4.64 5.16
C VAL A 51 -5.49 4.85 4.60
N ALA A 52 -6.51 4.40 5.34
CA ALA A 52 -7.90 4.61 4.96
C ALA A 52 -8.28 6.10 4.96
N GLU A 53 -7.82 6.84 5.95
CA GLU A 53 -8.04 8.28 6.07
C GLU A 53 -7.32 9.06 4.96
N TYR A 54 -6.05 8.75 4.69
CA TYR A 54 -5.28 9.38 3.61
C TYR A 54 -5.94 9.14 2.25
N ILE A 55 -6.33 7.90 1.96
CA ILE A 55 -7.05 7.58 0.72
C ILE A 55 -8.40 8.30 0.69
N ARG A 56 -9.16 8.29 1.79
CA ARG A 56 -10.44 9.00 1.85
C ARG A 56 -10.26 10.49 1.60
N ASP A 57 -9.35 11.18 2.27
CA ASP A 57 -9.10 12.62 2.07
C ASP A 57 -8.74 12.91 0.60
N ARG A 58 -7.90 12.06 0.01
CA ARG A 58 -7.44 12.23 -1.37
C ARG A 58 -8.53 12.00 -2.41
N TYR A 59 -9.39 10.99 -2.23
CA TYR A 59 -10.45 10.64 -3.18
C TYR A 59 -11.77 11.36 -2.90
N ASN A 60 -12.03 11.80 -1.67
CA ASN A 60 -13.22 12.57 -1.27
C ASN A 60 -13.07 14.07 -1.58
N ARG A 61 -11.93 14.49 -2.15
CA ARG A 61 -11.70 15.83 -2.69
C ARG A 61 -12.24 16.05 -4.12
N CYS A 62 -13.00 15.09 -4.67
CA CYS A 62 -13.69 15.22 -5.96
C CYS A 62 -15.13 15.70 -5.80
#